data_AF-Q3AUH4-F1
#
_entry.id   AF-Q3AUH4-F1
#
_cell.length_a   1.000
_cell.length_b   1.000
_cell.length_c   1.000
_cell.angle_alpha   90.00
_cell.angle_beta   90.00
_cell.angle_gamma   90.00
#
_symmetry.space_group_name_H-M   'P 1'
#
loop_
_entity.id
_entity.type
_entity.pdbx_description
1 polymer ?
#
loop_
_entity_poly.entity_id
_entity_poly.type
_entity_poly.pdbx_seq_one_letter_code
_entity_poly.pdbx_strand_id
1 'polypeptide(L)'
;MGNSTTWISLNDLGRFYGISAIHCGKILHQHGWRDRRGQPSDDAINAQAARHLGPHGQTQSVVWNQALCRELFETKGLQPVSLSRQIDQWSQFLEAMQSGSPSIASTADQMAEDMPSELVDGVNQQLAERGCSFRVPPHSPSGETKGLSLLG
;
A
#
# COMPACT_ATOMS: atom_id res chain seq x y z
N MET A 1 -22.89 3.16 5.66
CA MET A 1 -21.65 3.52 4.93
C MET A 1 -20.91 2.22 4.65
N GLY A 2 -20.76 1.83 3.38
CA GLY A 2 -20.13 0.57 3.00
C GLY A 2 -18.65 0.61 3.34
N ASN A 3 -18.27 -0.01 4.45
CA ASN A 3 -16.90 -0.36 4.77
C ASN A 3 -16.48 -1.51 3.84
N SER A 4 -16.11 -1.17 2.61
CA SER A 4 -15.48 -2.13 1.70
C SER A 4 -14.28 -2.73 2.43
N THR A 5 -14.38 -3.99 2.82
CA THR A 5 -13.30 -4.68 3.53
C THR A 5 -12.12 -4.85 2.57
N THR A 6 -11.17 -3.92 2.64
CA THR A 6 -9.93 -3.98 1.86
C THR A 6 -8.98 -4.97 2.51
N TRP A 7 -8.60 -5.98 1.74
CA TRP A 7 -7.63 -6.99 2.14
C TRP A 7 -6.30 -6.68 1.47
N ILE A 8 -5.28 -6.44 2.28
CA ILE A 8 -3.96 -5.98 1.81
C ILE A 8 -2.86 -6.91 2.27
N SER A 9 -1.74 -6.95 1.55
CA SER A 9 -0.58 -7.71 2.00
C SER A 9 0.09 -7.03 3.20
N LEU A 10 0.93 -7.77 3.93
CA LEU A 10 1.72 -7.19 5.02
C LEU A 10 2.65 -6.06 4.53
N ASN A 11 3.09 -6.14 3.26
CA ASN A 11 3.94 -5.13 2.65
C ASN A 11 3.19 -3.83 2.41
N ASP A 12 1.96 -3.93 1.89
CA ASP A 12 1.09 -2.78 1.66
C ASP A 12 0.65 -2.13 2.97
N LEU A 13 0.41 -2.95 4.01
CA LEU A 13 0.14 -2.44 5.35
C LEU A 13 1.33 -1.63 5.89
N GLY A 14 2.56 -2.08 5.64
CA GLY A 14 3.77 -1.32 5.97
C GLY A 14 3.85 0.01 5.23
N ARG A 15 3.59 0.00 3.93
CA ARG A 15 3.57 1.22 3.12
C ARG A 15 2.54 2.24 3.63
N PHE A 16 1.36 1.77 4.05
CA PHE A 16 0.31 2.63 4.61
C PHE A 16 0.76 3.40 5.87
N TYR A 17 1.64 2.79 6.67
CA TYR A 17 2.19 3.38 7.90
C TYR A 17 3.61 3.95 7.74
N GLY A 18 4.20 3.87 6.53
CA GLY A 18 5.57 4.30 6.30
C GLY A 18 6.60 3.49 7.09
N ILE A 19 6.28 2.23 7.41
CA ILE A 19 7.15 1.30 8.14
C ILE A 19 7.39 0.04 7.32
N SER A 20 8.48 -0.68 7.60
CA SER A 20 8.78 -1.92 6.88
C SER A 20 7.77 -3.03 7.21
N ALA A 21 7.57 -3.96 6.27
CA ALA A 21 6.76 -5.17 6.49
C ALA A 21 7.24 -5.99 7.70
N ILE A 22 8.55 -5.95 8.00
CA ILE A 22 9.14 -6.57 9.19
C ILE A 22 8.61 -5.90 10.46
N HIS A 23 8.55 -4.57 10.48
CA HIS A 23 8.03 -3.80 11.61
C HIS A 23 6.53 -4.06 11.80
N CYS A 24 5.72 -4.01 10.74
CA CYS A 24 4.31 -4.43 10.78
C CYS A 24 4.16 -5.83 11.35
N GLY A 25 4.98 -6.76 10.85
CA GLY A 25 5.03 -8.13 11.30
C GLY A 25 5.28 -8.28 12.79
N LYS A 26 6.18 -7.46 13.34
CA LYS A 26 6.51 -7.45 14.77
C LYS A 26 5.36 -6.92 15.62
N ILE A 27 4.66 -5.88 15.17
CA ILE A 27 3.49 -5.32 15.86
C ILE A 27 2.37 -6.36 15.94
N LEU A 28 2.07 -7.01 14.82
CA LEU A 28 1.07 -8.09 14.76
C LEU A 28 1.48 -9.29 15.63
N HIS A 29 2.78 -9.62 15.67
CA HIS A 29 3.29 -10.67 16.55
C HIS A 29 3.13 -10.32 18.03
N GLN A 30 3.46 -9.09 18.42
CA GLN A 30 3.29 -8.60 19.79
C GLN A 30 1.83 -8.52 20.21
N HIS A 31 0.92 -8.29 19.27
CA HIS A 31 -0.53 -8.35 19.52
C HIS A 31 -1.06 -9.79 19.64
N GLY A 32 -0.29 -10.79 19.20
CA GLY A 32 -0.71 -12.19 19.15
C GLY A 32 -1.40 -12.59 17.84
N TRP A 33 -1.59 -11.66 16.90
CA TRP A 33 -2.24 -11.93 15.61
C TRP A 33 -1.34 -12.62 14.58
N ARG A 34 -0.02 -12.63 14.81
CA ARG A 34 0.96 -13.26 13.93
C ARG A 34 1.89 -14.17 14.71
N ASP A 35 2.16 -15.35 14.21
CA ASP A 35 3.10 -16.29 14.82
C ASP A 35 4.56 -16.00 14.43
N ARG A 36 5.49 -16.78 15.00
CA ARG A 36 6.93 -16.68 14.69
C ARG A 36 7.28 -17.17 13.28
N ARG A 37 6.42 -17.97 12.65
CA ARG A 37 6.59 -18.46 11.27
C ARG A 37 6.05 -17.45 10.25
N GLY A 38 5.48 -16.33 10.72
CA GLY A 38 4.93 -15.26 9.92
C GLY A 38 3.48 -15.49 9.46
N GLN A 39 2.82 -16.53 9.97
CA GLN A 39 1.43 -16.89 9.70
C GLN A 39 0.47 -16.18 10.64
N PRO A 40 -0.79 -15.97 10.25
CA PRO A 40 -1.81 -15.46 11.15
C PRO A 40 -2.14 -16.51 12.21
N SER A 41 -2.33 -16.07 13.45
CA SER A 41 -2.85 -16.92 14.53
C SER A 41 -4.34 -17.21 14.34
N ASP A 42 -4.88 -18.25 14.98
CA ASP A 42 -6.32 -18.52 15.01
C ASP A 42 -7.13 -17.31 15.49
N ASP A 43 -6.62 -16.56 16.48
CA ASP A 43 -7.27 -15.34 16.97
C ASP A 43 -7.43 -14.26 15.88
N ALA A 44 -6.46 -14.15 14.99
CA ALA A 44 -6.51 -13.21 13.86
C ALA A 44 -7.51 -13.65 12.79
N ILE A 45 -7.62 -14.97 12.56
CA ILE A 45 -8.61 -15.53 11.64
C ILE A 45 -10.02 -15.37 12.22
N ASN A 46 -10.21 -15.68 13.51
CA ASN A 46 -11.48 -15.56 14.23
C ASN A 46 -11.95 -14.11 14.33
N ALA A 47 -11.02 -13.17 14.55
CA ALA A 47 -11.31 -11.74 14.54
C ALA A 47 -11.53 -11.16 13.13
N GLN A 48 -11.43 -11.98 12.08
CA GLN A 48 -11.46 -11.54 10.67
C GLN A 48 -10.38 -10.48 10.34
N ALA A 49 -9.29 -10.45 11.12
CA ALA A 49 -8.16 -9.56 10.94
C ALA A 49 -7.17 -10.08 9.88
N ALA A 50 -7.15 -11.38 9.65
CA ALA A 50 -6.36 -12.01 8.60
C ALA A 50 -7.12 -13.15 7.90
N ARG A 51 -6.69 -13.49 6.69
CA ARG A 51 -7.13 -14.68 5.98
C ARG A 51 -6.04 -15.20 5.04
N HIS A 52 -6.12 -16.49 4.74
CA HIS A 52 -5.33 -17.11 3.69
C HIS A 52 -6.00 -16.92 2.33
N LEU A 53 -5.21 -16.55 1.33
CA LEU A 53 -5.61 -16.37 -0.06
C LEU A 53 -4.90 -17.43 -0.91
N GLY A 54 -5.67 -18.19 -1.66
CA GLY A 54 -5.19 -19.26 -2.54
C GLY A 54 -5.76 -20.64 -2.18
N PRO A 55 -5.82 -21.56 -3.16
CA PRO A 55 -6.33 -22.91 -2.96
C PRO A 55 -5.43 -23.73 -2.03
N HIS A 56 -6.04 -24.66 -1.28
CA HIS A 56 -5.36 -25.55 -0.35
C HIS A 56 -4.33 -26.40 -1.12
N GLY A 57 -3.04 -26.31 -0.76
CA GLY A 57 -1.94 -27.08 -1.38
C GLY A 57 -0.91 -26.28 -2.20
N GLN A 58 -1.12 -24.98 -2.41
CA GLN A 58 -0.12 -24.05 -2.95
C GLN A 58 0.35 -23.07 -1.87
N THR A 59 1.40 -22.27 -2.13
CA THR A 59 1.88 -21.22 -1.20
C THR A 59 0.75 -20.22 -0.90
N GLN A 60 0.05 -20.43 0.21
CA GLN A 60 -1.05 -19.55 0.64
C GLN A 60 -0.49 -18.17 0.98
N SER A 61 -1.00 -17.15 0.31
CA SER A 61 -0.65 -15.77 0.59
C SER A 61 -1.52 -15.25 1.73
N VAL A 62 -0.93 -14.63 2.74
CA VAL A 62 -1.68 -14.07 3.88
C VAL A 62 -2.04 -12.63 3.57
N VAL A 63 -3.32 -12.30 3.67
CA VAL A 63 -3.81 -10.93 3.57
C VAL A 63 -4.46 -10.49 4.87
N TRP A 64 -4.33 -9.19 5.16
CA TRP A 64 -4.72 -8.55 6.40
C TRP A 64 -5.85 -7.56 6.14
N ASN A 65 -6.81 -7.50 7.05
CA ASN A 65 -7.90 -6.55 6.99
C ASN A 65 -7.37 -5.15 7.32
N GLN A 66 -7.41 -4.24 6.34
CA GLN A 66 -6.86 -2.90 6.48
C GLN A 66 -7.48 -2.13 7.64
N ALA A 67 -8.80 -2.23 7.83
CA ALA A 67 -9.51 -1.47 8.86
C ALA A 67 -9.15 -1.94 10.27
N LEU A 68 -9.16 -3.26 10.50
CA LEU A 68 -8.81 -3.84 11.81
C LEU A 68 -7.33 -3.66 12.15
N CYS A 69 -6.45 -3.82 11.15
CA CYS A 69 -5.04 -3.54 11.35
C CYS A 69 -4.81 -2.04 11.60
N ARG A 70 -5.62 -1.16 10.98
CA ARG A 70 -5.52 0.28 11.22
C ARG A 70 -5.84 0.64 12.67
N GLU A 71 -6.96 0.16 13.17
CA GLU A 71 -7.36 0.36 14.57
C GLU A 71 -6.29 -0.16 15.54
N LEU A 72 -5.76 -1.37 15.29
CA LEU A 72 -4.67 -1.91 16.09
C LEU A 72 -3.41 -1.02 16.06
N PHE A 73 -3.05 -0.47 14.90
CA PHE A 73 -1.82 0.30 14.77
C PHE A 73 -1.98 1.68 15.41
N GLU A 74 -3.14 2.30 15.25
CA GLU A 74 -3.50 3.57 15.89
C GLU A 74 -3.54 3.45 17.43
N THR A 75 -4.07 2.35 17.98
CA THR A 75 -4.02 2.10 19.44
C THR A 75 -2.59 1.89 19.97
N LYS A 76 -1.65 1.51 19.11
CA LYS A 76 -0.21 1.45 19.43
C LYS A 76 0.51 2.79 19.23
N GLY A 77 -0.23 3.85 18.88
CA GLY A 77 0.30 5.20 18.65
C GLY A 77 0.91 5.42 17.27
N LEU A 78 0.74 4.47 16.33
CA LEU A 78 1.15 4.66 14.95
C LEU A 78 0.08 5.49 14.24
N GLN A 79 0.51 6.56 13.60
CA GLN A 79 -0.36 7.31 12.72
C GLN A 79 -0.14 6.81 11.29
N PRO A 80 -1.22 6.61 10.51
CA PRO A 80 -1.09 6.46 9.06
C PRO A 80 -0.20 7.58 8.53
N VAL A 81 0.65 7.30 7.54
CA VAL A 81 1.33 8.41 6.88
C VAL A 81 0.23 9.27 6.28
N SER A 82 0.19 10.55 6.64
CA SER A 82 -0.82 11.43 6.07
C SER A 82 -0.67 11.40 4.56
N LEU A 83 -1.78 11.24 3.85
CA LEU A 83 -1.81 11.25 2.38
C LEU A 83 -1.05 12.47 1.85
N SER A 84 -1.18 13.61 2.52
CA SER A 84 -0.43 14.85 2.25
C SER A 84 1.09 14.69 2.33
N ARG A 85 1.61 13.93 3.29
CA ARG A 85 3.06 13.70 3.45
C ARG A 85 3.58 12.72 2.40
N GLN A 86 2.79 11.71 2.03
CA GLN A 86 3.16 10.82 0.92
C GLN A 86 3.17 11.59 -0.41
N ILE A 87 2.15 12.42 -0.66
CA ILE A 87 2.10 13.31 -1.83
C ILE A 87 3.33 14.23 -1.85
N ASP A 88 3.67 14.86 -0.73
CA ASP A 88 4.83 15.76 -0.65
C ASP A 88 6.16 15.04 -0.92
N GLN A 89 6.37 13.86 -0.33
CA GLN A 89 7.58 13.06 -0.55
C GLN A 89 7.73 12.60 -2.00
N TRP A 90 6.64 12.12 -2.62
CA TRP A 90 6.66 11.69 -4.01
C TRP A 90 6.86 12.86 -4.97
N SER A 91 6.23 14.00 -4.70
CA SER A 91 6.38 15.21 -5.52
C SER A 91 7.82 15.73 -5.49
N GLN A 92 8.43 15.82 -4.30
CA GLN A 92 9.83 16.22 -4.14
C GLN A 92 10.79 15.26 -4.85
N PHE A 93 10.54 13.95 -4.74
CA PHE A 93 11.39 12.93 -5.35
C PHE A 93 11.37 12.99 -6.89
N LEU A 94 10.18 13.06 -7.49
CA LEU A 94 10.03 13.15 -8.95
C LEU A 94 10.58 14.46 -9.51
N GLU A 95 10.32 15.58 -8.82
CA GLU A 95 10.89 16.89 -9.17
C GLU A 95 12.42 16.87 -9.15
N ALA A 96 13.02 16.30 -8.09
CA ALA A 96 14.47 16.19 -7.96
C ALA A 96 15.09 15.35 -9.10
N MET A 97 14.44 14.24 -9.50
CA MET A 97 14.89 13.46 -10.64
C MET A 97 14.78 14.22 -11.96
N GLN A 98 13.70 14.98 -12.18
CA GLN A 98 13.52 15.79 -13.39
C GLN A 98 14.53 16.94 -13.46
N SER A 99 14.91 17.51 -12.32
CA SER A 99 15.94 18.55 -12.22
C SER A 99 17.38 18.05 -12.42
N GLY A 100 17.56 16.73 -12.59
CA GLY A 100 18.82 16.13 -13.03
C GLY A 100 19.79 15.83 -11.89
N SER A 101 19.38 15.03 -10.91
CA SER A 101 20.33 14.47 -9.94
C SER A 101 21.14 13.34 -10.61
N PRO A 102 22.47 13.47 -10.81
CA PRO A 102 23.28 12.59 -11.66
C PRO A 102 23.60 11.21 -11.04
N SER A 103 22.85 10.78 -10.03
CA SER A 103 23.20 9.63 -9.19
C SER A 103 22.20 8.47 -9.24
N ILE A 104 21.12 8.57 -10.03
CA ILE A 104 20.08 7.55 -10.10
C ILE A 104 20.03 7.00 -11.53
N ALA A 105 20.27 5.70 -11.70
CA ALA A 105 20.25 5.01 -12.99
C ALA A 105 18.83 4.81 -13.57
N SER A 106 17.81 5.23 -12.82
CA SER A 106 16.39 5.11 -13.14
C SER A 106 15.78 6.47 -13.46
N THR A 107 14.82 6.50 -14.40
CA THR A 107 14.09 7.72 -14.77
C THR A 107 12.89 7.98 -13.84
N ALA A 108 12.38 9.21 -13.86
CA ALA A 108 11.17 9.57 -13.11
C ALA A 108 9.97 8.71 -13.50
N ASP A 109 9.83 8.35 -14.79
CA ASP A 109 8.80 7.42 -15.27
C ASP A 109 8.93 6.03 -14.62
N GLN A 110 10.14 5.47 -14.56
CA GLN A 110 10.36 4.13 -13.99
C GLN A 110 10.03 4.08 -12.50
N MET A 111 10.30 5.15 -11.76
CA MET A 111 9.92 5.20 -10.35
C MET A 111 8.46 5.54 -10.13
N ALA A 112 7.86 6.30 -11.05
CA ALA A 112 6.45 6.58 -11.02
C ALA A 112 5.60 5.30 -11.18
N GLU A 113 6.11 4.24 -11.84
CA GLU A 113 5.47 2.91 -11.89
C GLU A 113 5.24 2.27 -10.52
N ASP A 114 6.11 2.54 -9.55
CA ASP A 114 5.98 2.04 -8.17
C ASP A 114 5.03 2.90 -7.32
N MET A 115 4.52 4.02 -7.85
CA MET A 115 3.64 4.93 -7.13
C MET A 115 2.24 4.30 -6.94
N PRO A 116 1.70 4.31 -5.71
CA PRO A 116 0.31 3.97 -5.46
C PRO A 116 -0.66 4.82 -6.30
N SER A 117 -1.63 4.18 -6.95
CA SER A 117 -2.62 4.87 -7.81
C SER A 117 -3.40 5.96 -7.08
N GLU A 118 -3.66 5.78 -5.79
CA GLU A 118 -4.34 6.76 -4.92
C GLU A 118 -3.54 8.06 -4.69
N LEU A 119 -2.23 8.05 -4.93
CA LEU A 119 -1.37 9.22 -4.79
C LEU A 119 -1.20 10.01 -6.10
N VAL A 120 -1.52 9.42 -7.25
CA VAL A 120 -1.23 9.96 -8.58
C VAL A 120 -1.86 11.35 -8.76
N ASP A 121 -3.15 11.52 -8.43
CA ASP A 121 -3.84 12.80 -8.58
C ASP A 121 -3.23 13.89 -7.69
N GLY A 122 -2.97 13.57 -6.42
CA GLY A 122 -2.39 14.52 -5.47
C GLY A 122 -0.95 14.91 -5.81
N VAL A 123 -0.15 13.96 -6.27
CA VAL A 123 1.24 14.22 -6.72
C VAL A 123 1.25 15.06 -7.99
N ASN A 124 0.41 14.75 -8.97
CA ASN A 124 0.30 15.54 -10.20
C ASN A 124 -0.14 16.97 -9.93
N GLN A 125 -1.05 17.18 -8.98
CA GLN A 125 -1.44 18.52 -8.56
C GLN A 125 -0.25 19.28 -7.95
N GLN A 126 0.48 18.68 -7.00
CA GLN A 126 1.65 19.33 -6.40
C GLN A 126 2.77 19.60 -7.40
N LEU A 127 3.05 18.67 -8.32
CA LEU A 127 4.03 18.89 -9.39
C LEU A 127 3.62 20.06 -10.28
N ALA A 128 2.33 20.23 -10.57
CA ALA A 128 1.82 21.38 -11.31
C ALA A 128 2.00 22.70 -10.52
N GLU A 129 1.68 22.71 -9.23
CA GLU A 129 1.86 23.87 -8.35
C GLU A 129 3.34 24.29 -8.23
N ARG A 130 4.26 23.33 -8.29
CA ARG A 130 5.71 23.56 -8.27
C ARG A 130 6.30 23.95 -9.63
N GLY A 131 5.51 23.93 -10.70
CA GLY A 131 5.97 24.23 -12.05
C GLY A 131 6.79 23.11 -12.72
N CYS A 132 6.77 21.90 -12.15
CA CYS A 132 7.36 20.73 -12.79
C CYS A 132 6.48 20.32 -13.99
N SER A 133 7.08 20.01 -15.14
CA SER A 133 6.36 19.55 -16.34
C SER A 133 6.07 18.05 -16.34
N PHE A 134 6.75 17.28 -15.47
CA PHE A 134 6.55 15.84 -15.34
C PHE A 134 5.17 15.52 -14.78
N ARG A 135 4.50 14.51 -15.35
CA ARG A 135 3.20 14.02 -14.89
C ARG A 135 3.24 12.51 -14.81
N VAL A 136 2.81 11.99 -13.67
CA VAL A 136 2.66 10.57 -13.43
C VAL A 136 1.43 10.07 -14.20
N PRO A 137 1.56 9.06 -15.07
CA PRO A 137 0.42 8.47 -15.74
C PRO A 137 -0.50 7.78 -14.73
N PRO A 138 -1.83 7.75 -14.98
CA PRO A 138 -2.75 7.02 -14.12
C PRO A 138 -2.46 5.52 -14.21
N HIS A 139 -2.14 4.92 -13.07
CA HIS A 139 -2.04 3.46 -12.95
C HIS A 139 -3.44 2.88 -12.90
N SER A 140 -3.75 1.97 -13.82
CA SER A 140 -4.96 1.16 -13.69
C SER A 140 -4.92 0.46 -12.34
N PRO A 141 -5.95 0.60 -11.48
CA PRO A 141 -6.04 -0.21 -10.29
C PRO A 141 -6.03 -1.67 -10.75
N SER A 142 -4.95 -2.41 -10.44
CA SER A 142 -4.88 -3.84 -10.68
C SER A 142 -5.92 -4.51 -9.79
N GLY A 143 -7.14 -4.62 -10.32
CA GLY A 143 -8.29 -5.04 -9.54
C GLY A 143 -9.64 -4.78 -10.17
N GLU A 144 -9.76 -4.56 -11.48
CA GLU A 144 -11.03 -4.75 -12.18
C GLU A 144 -10.96 -6.05 -12.97
N THR A 145 -11.52 -7.11 -12.38
CA THR A 145 -12.04 -8.23 -13.15
C THR A 145 -12.89 -7.65 -14.27
N LYS A 146 -12.38 -7.70 -15.51
CA LYS A 146 -13.19 -7.49 -16.71
C LYS A 146 -14.38 -8.41 -16.58
N GLY A 147 -15.50 -7.82 -16.18
CA GLY A 147 -16.81 -8.43 -16.22
C GLY A 147 -17.02 -8.93 -17.64
N LEU A 148 -17.45 -10.19 -17.72
CA LEU A 148 -17.87 -10.85 -18.93
C LEU A 148 -18.69 -9.88 -19.80
N SER A 149 -18.15 -9.54 -20.98
CA SER A 149 -18.98 -9.12 -22.10
C SER A 149 -19.83 -10.32 -22.48
N LEU A 150 -21.08 -10.31 -21.99
CA LEU A 150 -22.16 -11.16 -22.43
C LEU A 150 -22.33 -11.03 -23.95
N LEU A 151 -22.49 -12.21 -24.56
CA LEU A 151 -22.91 -12.43 -25.93
C LEU A 151 -24.13 -11.55 -26.30
N GLY A 152 -24.00 -10.85 -27.41
CA GLY A 152 -25.10 -10.35 -28.23
C GLY A 152 -25.03 -11.01 -29.60
#